data_AF-U1Y116-F1
#
_entry.id   AF-U1Y116-F1
#
_cell.length_a   1.000
_cell.length_b   1.000
_cell.length_c   1.000
_cell.angle_alpha   90.00
_cell.angle_beta   90.00
_cell.angle_gamma   90.00
#
_symmetry.space_group_name_H-M   'P 1'
#
loop_
_entity.id
_entity.type
_entity.pdbx_description
1 polymer ?
#
loop_
_entity_poly.entity_id
_entity_poly.type
_entity_poly.pdbx_seq_one_letter_code
_entity_poly.pdbx_strand_id
1 'polypeptide(L)'
;MWMASKDVAEKLDVSVRTIRNWIDTFSPYMVLQKNSQGHFLLSEQAFNLLIEIKRVKDSGIQTLKEVEEVLLLERILPEKKDLDIDYDLPVESSPQKPKADTTHYLFNRMNEMERHLSQQLFDTMHELSQAYETSAAQQQKETTLPEDLMLTQYYKEILLKMEEMEKKQEELRLELRKMNFEIQMIGAIQKQEEKKKKGFSWPLFGFSSKAKRKRAQT
;
A
#
# COMPACT_ATOMS: atom_id res chain seq x y z
N MET A 1 1.63 0.87 -0.31
CA MET A 1 0.60 0.21 0.53
C MET A 1 0.53 0.89 1.90
N TRP A 2 -0.64 1.00 2.55
CA TRP A 2 -0.75 1.56 3.91
C TRP A 2 -0.91 0.43 4.93
N MET A 3 -0.14 0.48 6.02
CA MET A 3 -0.16 -0.56 7.07
C MET A 3 -0.51 0.03 8.43
N ALA A 4 -1.35 -0.66 9.20
CA ALA A 4 -1.64 -0.24 10.56
C ALA A 4 -0.46 -0.54 11.49
N SER A 5 -0.26 0.26 12.54
CA SER A 5 0.83 0.03 13.51
C SER A 5 0.82 -1.37 14.16
N LYS A 6 -0.34 -2.01 14.21
CA LYS A 6 -0.49 -3.39 14.70
C LYS A 6 0.13 -4.40 13.74
N ASP A 7 -0.12 -4.26 12.45
CA ASP A 7 0.42 -5.15 11.41
C ASP A 7 1.94 -4.95 11.28
N VAL A 8 2.41 -3.72 11.45
CA VAL A 8 3.84 -3.38 11.48
C VAL A 8 4.54 -4.01 12.69
N ALA A 9 3.89 -3.98 13.86
CA ALA A 9 4.40 -4.60 15.08
C ALA A 9 4.55 -6.13 14.93
N GLU A 10 3.57 -6.78 14.31
CA GLU A 10 3.60 -8.22 14.04
C GLU A 10 4.72 -8.59 13.05
N LYS A 11 4.89 -7.82 11.96
CA LYS A 11 5.95 -8.07 10.97
C LYS A 11 7.37 -7.84 11.50
N LEU A 12 7.53 -6.86 12.39
CA LEU A 12 8.84 -6.54 12.99
C LEU A 12 9.13 -7.36 14.24
N ASP A 13 8.17 -8.16 14.75
CA ASP A 13 8.28 -8.89 16.03
C ASP A 13 8.63 -7.95 17.20
N VAL A 14 7.97 -6.79 17.23
CA VAL A 14 8.21 -5.73 18.23
C VAL A 14 6.88 -5.27 18.78
N SER A 15 6.82 -4.90 20.07
CA SER A 15 5.58 -4.45 20.68
C SER A 15 5.02 -3.18 20.01
N VAL A 16 3.68 -3.08 19.92
CA VAL A 16 2.99 -1.90 19.39
C VAL A 16 3.40 -0.61 20.12
N ARG A 17 3.73 -0.69 21.42
CA ARG A 17 4.18 0.44 22.22
C ARG A 17 5.56 0.94 21.77
N THR A 18 6.48 0.01 21.47
CA THR A 18 7.80 0.32 20.97
C THR A 18 7.72 0.97 19.58
N ILE A 19 6.86 0.44 18.70
CA ILE A 19 6.60 1.03 17.39
C ILE A 19 6.07 2.46 17.52
N ARG A 20 5.12 2.72 18.44
CA ARG A 20 4.66 4.10 18.70
C ARG A 20 5.79 5.01 19.17
N ASN A 21 6.62 4.55 20.10
CA ASN A 21 7.76 5.33 20.58
C ASN A 21 8.76 5.67 19.45
N TRP A 22 8.99 4.74 18.53
CA TRP A 22 9.80 5.00 17.35
C TRP A 22 9.11 5.97 16.40
N ILE A 23 7.81 5.80 16.14
CA ILE A 23 7.03 6.73 15.32
C ILE A 23 7.06 8.14 15.91
N ASP A 24 6.92 8.30 17.22
CA ASP A 24 6.93 9.61 17.87
C ASP A 24 8.30 10.30 17.72
N THR A 25 9.39 9.52 17.79
CA THR A 25 10.76 10.05 17.64
C THR A 25 11.14 10.35 16.19
N PHE A 26 10.74 9.48 15.27
CA PHE A 26 11.07 9.57 13.85
C PHE A 26 9.92 10.14 13.00
N SER A 27 8.89 10.70 13.64
CA SER A 27 7.75 11.35 12.98
C SER A 27 8.16 12.40 11.94
N PRO A 28 9.23 13.21 12.15
CA PRO A 28 9.65 14.18 11.14
C PRO A 28 10.10 13.56 9.81
N TYR A 29 10.51 12.29 9.84
CA TYR A 29 11.05 11.57 8.68
C TYR A 29 10.06 10.54 8.11
N MET A 30 8.87 10.43 8.68
CA MET A 30 7.87 9.43 8.30
C MET A 30 6.61 10.09 7.74
N VAL A 31 6.14 9.58 6.60
CA VAL A 31 4.81 9.92 6.09
C VAL A 31 3.76 9.13 6.85
N LEU A 32 3.11 9.79 7.81
CA LEU A 32 2.10 9.23 8.69
C LEU A 32 0.71 9.76 8.32
N GLN A 33 -0.29 8.88 8.23
CA GLN A 33 -1.68 9.25 8.07
C GLN A 33 -2.47 8.77 9.28
N LYS A 34 -3.52 9.49 9.69
CA LYS A 34 -4.46 9.03 10.73
C LYS A 34 -5.74 8.53 10.08
N ASN A 35 -6.23 7.36 10.51
CA ASN A 35 -7.57 6.89 10.14
C ASN A 35 -8.67 7.67 10.91
N SER A 36 -9.93 7.52 10.52
CA SER A 36 -11.12 8.04 11.22
C SER A 36 -11.21 7.67 12.70
N GLN A 37 -10.52 6.60 13.13
CA GLN A 37 -10.41 6.15 14.51
C GLN A 37 -9.18 6.72 15.26
N GLY A 38 -8.36 7.54 14.61
CA GLY A 38 -7.15 8.15 15.20
C GLY A 38 -5.92 7.24 15.24
N HIS A 39 -5.97 6.05 14.63
CA HIS A 39 -4.81 5.16 14.51
C HIS A 39 -3.86 5.60 13.41
N PHE A 40 -2.55 5.46 13.64
CA PHE A 40 -1.52 5.73 12.65
C PHE A 40 -1.50 4.64 11.58
N LEU A 41 -1.65 5.09 10.33
CA LEU A 41 -1.41 4.36 9.10
C LEU A 41 -0.04 4.77 8.58
N LEU A 42 0.83 3.79 8.43
CA LEU A 42 2.19 3.96 7.97
C LEU A 42 2.26 3.71 6.48
N SER A 43 2.93 4.61 5.76
CA SER A 43 3.31 4.37 4.38
C SER A 43 4.38 3.27 4.31
N GLU A 44 4.57 2.74 3.11
CA GLU A 44 5.63 1.77 2.82
C GLU A 44 7.04 2.30 3.09
N GLN A 45 7.25 3.61 2.86
CA GLN A 45 8.51 4.28 3.20
C GLN A 45 8.73 4.33 4.72
N ALA A 46 7.69 4.67 5.49
CA ALA A 46 7.77 4.67 6.96
C ALA A 46 8.03 3.28 7.52
N PHE A 47 7.47 2.24 6.90
CA PHE A 47 7.76 0.85 7.28
C PHE A 47 9.22 0.46 7.03
N ASN A 48 9.78 0.79 5.86
CA ASN A 48 11.19 0.53 5.56
C ASN A 48 12.12 1.26 6.54
N LEU A 49 11.77 2.50 6.93
CA LEU A 49 12.52 3.22 7.95
C LEU A 49 12.47 2.52 9.32
N LEU A 50 11.33 1.94 9.70
CA LEU A 50 11.22 1.15 10.94
C LEU A 50 12.03 -0.16 10.92
N ILE A 51 12.19 -0.80 9.74
CA ILE A 51 13.10 -1.94 9.57
C ILE A 51 14.53 -1.50 9.87
N GLU A 52 14.94 -0.36 9.33
CA GLU A 52 16.29 0.17 9.54
C GLU A 52 16.52 0.59 10.99
N ILE A 53 15.55 1.25 11.61
CA ILE A 53 15.58 1.56 13.05
C ILE A 53 15.75 0.28 13.88
N LYS A 54 15.03 -0.80 13.53
CA LYS A 54 15.19 -2.09 14.20
C LYS A 54 16.61 -2.64 14.02
N ARG A 55 17.15 -2.65 12.78
CA ARG A 55 18.52 -3.12 12.49
C ARG A 55 19.57 -2.38 13.34
N VAL A 56 19.44 -1.05 13.43
CA VAL A 56 20.36 -0.20 14.19
C VAL A 56 20.13 -0.35 15.71
N LYS A 57 18.92 -0.68 16.15
CA LYS A 57 18.66 -1.01 17.56
C LYS A 57 19.28 -2.36 17.95
N ASP A 58 19.17 -3.34 17.07
CA ASP A 58 19.70 -4.69 17.27
C ASP A 58 21.23 -4.73 17.21
N SER A 59 21.88 -3.71 16.62
CA SER A 59 23.35 -3.56 16.63
C SER A 59 23.94 -3.09 17.96
N GLY A 60 23.10 -2.80 18.96
CA GLY A 60 23.51 -2.50 20.34
C GLY A 60 23.40 -1.03 20.76
N ILE A 61 22.76 -0.18 19.96
CA ILE A 61 22.61 1.26 20.24
C ILE A 61 21.45 1.51 21.23
N GLN A 62 21.78 2.12 22.37
CA GLN A 62 20.83 2.26 23.49
C GLN A 62 19.87 3.43 23.34
N THR A 63 20.28 4.55 22.74
CA THR A 63 19.41 5.73 22.62
C THR A 63 18.82 5.86 21.21
N LEU A 64 17.60 6.40 21.10
CA LEU A 64 16.97 6.63 19.79
C LEU A 64 17.61 7.79 19.03
N LYS A 65 18.28 8.71 19.73
CA LYS A 65 19.04 9.83 19.13
C LYS A 65 20.31 9.33 18.45
N GLU A 66 21.04 8.40 19.06
CA GLU A 66 22.18 7.74 18.41
C GLU A 66 21.74 6.94 17.18
N VAL A 67 20.56 6.30 17.23
CA VAL A 67 19.98 5.64 16.04
C VAL A 67 19.70 6.66 14.93
N GLU A 68 19.18 7.84 15.26
CA GLU A 68 18.97 8.92 14.29
C GLU A 68 20.29 9.40 13.65
N GLU A 69 21.33 9.62 14.45
CA GLU A 69 22.65 10.02 13.95
C GLU A 69 23.27 8.97 13.02
N VAL A 70 23.15 7.68 13.36
CA VAL A 70 23.64 6.58 12.51
C VAL A 70 22.84 6.50 11.21
N LEU A 71 21.51 6.65 11.26
CA LEU A 71 20.66 6.63 10.06
C LEU A 71 20.88 7.85 9.15
N LEU A 72 21.24 9.00 9.71
CA LEU A 72 21.70 10.19 8.98
C LEU A 72 23.08 9.94 8.34
N LEU A 73 24.01 9.34 9.09
CA LEU A 73 25.36 9.02 8.60
C LEU A 73 25.33 7.99 7.45
N GLU A 74 24.43 7.01 7.52
CA GLU A 74 24.22 5.99 6.49
C GLU A 74 23.41 6.50 5.27
N ARG A 75 23.01 7.78 5.25
CA ARG A 75 22.19 8.43 4.20
C ARG A 75 20.83 7.74 3.93
N ILE A 76 20.33 6.98 4.90
CA ILE A 76 19.01 6.35 4.85
C ILE A 76 17.94 7.41 5.13
N LEU A 77 18.25 8.36 6.01
CA LEU A 77 17.46 9.57 6.22
C LEU A 77 17.94 10.68 5.28
N PRO A 78 17.03 11.39 4.59
CA PRO A 78 17.38 12.64 3.93
C PRO A 78 17.96 13.59 4.97
N GLU A 79 19.15 14.15 4.69
CA GLU A 79 19.74 15.24 5.45
C GLU A 79 18.64 16.26 5.74
N LYS A 80 18.49 16.68 7.01
CA LYS A 80 17.46 17.61 7.47
C LYS A 80 17.39 18.77 6.47
N LYS A 81 16.43 18.70 5.54
CA LYS A 81 15.85 19.88 4.96
C LYS A 81 14.96 20.35 6.07
N ASP A 82 15.47 21.31 6.83
CA ASP A 82 14.67 22.14 7.70
C ASP A 82 13.48 22.60 6.86
N LEU A 83 12.35 21.90 7.01
CA LEU A 83 11.06 22.47 6.74
C LEU A 83 10.81 23.37 7.94
N ASP A 84 11.48 24.51 7.91
CA ASP A 84 11.30 25.61 8.85
C ASP A 84 9.84 26.06 8.74
N ILE A 85 9.04 25.50 9.64
CA ILE A 85 7.88 26.17 10.17
C ILE A 85 8.43 27.28 11.08
N ASP A 86 8.58 28.45 10.46
CA ASP A 86 8.62 29.80 11.03
C ASP A 86 8.77 29.88 12.56
N TYR A 87 10.02 30.09 13.03
CA TYR A 87 10.31 30.80 14.27
C TYR A 87 11.61 31.59 14.12
N ASP A 88 11.43 32.91 14.06
CA ASP A 88 12.39 33.99 14.22
C ASP A 88 13.49 33.69 15.27
N LEU A 89 14.77 33.75 14.88
CA LEU A 89 15.92 34.37 15.59
C LEU A 89 17.27 33.94 14.96
N PRO A 90 18.16 34.88 14.57
CA PRO A 90 19.47 34.57 14.01
C PRO A 90 20.54 34.41 15.09
N VAL A 91 21.36 33.35 15.02
CA VAL A 91 22.61 33.24 15.79
C VAL A 91 23.80 33.21 14.83
N GLU A 92 24.66 34.20 15.03
CA GLU A 92 25.87 34.52 14.30
C GLU A 92 26.91 33.38 14.29
N SER A 93 27.64 33.26 13.17
CA SER A 93 29.03 32.79 13.20
C SER A 93 29.89 33.43 12.09
N SER A 94 30.57 34.52 12.48
CA SER A 94 31.90 35.03 12.07
C SER A 94 32.23 35.41 10.60
N PRO A 95 33.07 36.46 10.39
CA PRO A 95 33.07 37.26 9.16
C PRO A 95 34.23 36.94 8.22
N GLN A 96 33.92 36.58 6.97
CA GLN A 96 34.82 36.83 5.84
C GLN A 96 34.30 38.04 5.07
N LYS A 97 35.00 39.17 5.16
CA LYS A 97 34.69 40.40 4.41
C LYS A 97 34.68 40.10 2.91
N PRO A 98 33.54 40.16 2.21
CA PRO A 98 33.54 40.23 0.76
C PRO A 98 33.79 41.68 0.35
N LYS A 99 34.49 41.87 -0.76
CA LYS A 99 34.76 43.18 -1.36
C LYS A 99 33.42 43.90 -1.61
N ALA A 100 33.35 45.21 -1.32
CA ALA A 100 32.11 46.01 -1.36
C ALA A 100 31.32 45.91 -2.69
N ASP A 101 31.99 45.60 -3.81
CA ASP A 101 31.32 45.41 -5.09
C ASP A 101 30.52 44.10 -5.18
N THR A 102 30.93 43.07 -4.44
CA THR A 102 30.24 41.76 -4.43
C THR A 102 28.97 41.82 -3.60
N THR A 103 28.95 42.58 -2.50
CA THR A 103 27.76 42.75 -1.66
C THR A 103 26.66 43.53 -2.37
N HIS A 104 26.99 44.56 -3.15
CA HIS A 104 26.01 45.29 -3.95
C HIS A 104 25.41 44.43 -5.08
N TYR A 105 26.23 43.61 -5.74
CA TYR A 105 25.73 42.68 -6.76
C TYR A 105 24.79 41.61 -6.15
N LEU A 106 25.15 41.05 -4.99
CA LEU A 106 24.32 40.08 -4.28
C LEU A 106 23.00 40.71 -3.80
N PHE A 107 23.05 41.94 -3.28
CA PHE A 107 21.86 42.66 -2.84
C PHE A 107 20.91 42.99 -4.01
N ASN A 108 21.45 43.41 -5.14
CA ASN A 108 20.65 43.65 -6.34
C ASN A 108 20.02 42.36 -6.88
N ARG A 109 20.79 41.26 -6.91
CA ARG A 109 20.28 39.95 -7.33
C ARG A 109 19.22 39.40 -6.36
N MET A 110 19.38 39.64 -5.07
CA MET A 110 18.40 39.27 -4.05
C MET A 110 17.11 40.08 -4.22
N ASN A 111 17.20 41.40 -4.44
CA ASN A 111 16.04 42.24 -4.72
C ASN A 111 15.33 41.87 -6.03
N GLU A 112 16.08 41.46 -7.05
CA GLU A 112 15.50 40.99 -8.31
C GLU A 112 14.79 39.65 -8.14
N MET A 113 15.36 38.75 -7.33
CA MET A 113 14.71 37.49 -6.96
C MET A 113 13.47 37.71 -6.10
N GLU A 114 13.51 38.64 -5.14
CA GLU A 114 12.37 39.04 -4.31
C GLU A 114 11.23 39.61 -5.18
N ARG A 115 11.57 40.44 -6.16
CA ARG A 115 10.58 40.93 -7.15
C ARG A 115 9.98 39.81 -7.98
N HIS A 116 10.80 38.84 -8.43
CA HIS A 116 10.29 37.71 -9.19
C HIS A 116 9.39 36.80 -8.35
N LEU A 117 9.78 36.53 -7.09
CA LEU A 117 8.98 35.72 -6.17
C LEU A 117 7.66 36.41 -5.81
N SER A 118 7.68 37.71 -5.54
CA SER A 118 6.46 38.49 -5.27
C SER A 118 5.54 38.55 -6.48
N GLN A 119 6.09 38.69 -7.70
CA GLN A 119 5.31 38.60 -8.94
C GLN A 119 4.67 37.22 -9.09
N GLN A 120 5.42 36.13 -8.88
CA GLN A 120 4.88 34.76 -8.96
C GLN A 120 3.83 34.49 -7.89
N LEU A 121 4.02 34.96 -6.65
CA LEU A 121 3.02 34.85 -5.60
C LEU A 121 1.75 35.63 -5.96
N PHE A 122 1.89 36.81 -6.55
CA PHE A 122 0.74 37.58 -7.02
C PHE A 122 0.00 36.85 -8.15
N ASP A 123 0.72 36.34 -9.15
CA ASP A 123 0.14 35.63 -10.28
C ASP A 123 -0.57 34.33 -9.84
N THR A 124 0.05 33.55 -8.95
CA THR A 124 -0.55 32.34 -8.40
C THR A 124 -1.76 32.63 -7.51
N MET A 125 -1.71 33.68 -6.70
CA MET A 125 -2.85 34.12 -5.90
C MET A 125 -4.00 34.61 -6.79
N HIS A 126 -3.68 35.28 -7.89
CA HIS A 126 -4.66 35.72 -8.87
C HIS A 126 -5.30 34.54 -9.61
N GLU A 127 -4.50 33.56 -10.02
CA GLU A 127 -4.98 32.32 -10.64
C GLU A 127 -5.86 31.51 -9.66
N LEU A 128 -5.46 31.39 -8.40
CA LEU A 128 -6.28 30.77 -7.35
C LEU A 128 -7.59 31.52 -7.12
N SER A 129 -7.56 32.85 -7.14
CA SER A 129 -8.77 33.66 -6.99
C SER A 129 -9.72 33.47 -8.18
N GLN A 130 -9.20 33.44 -9.41
CA GLN A 130 -9.99 33.16 -10.60
C GLN A 130 -10.54 31.72 -10.62
N ALA A 131 -9.74 30.73 -10.20
CA ALA A 131 -10.16 29.34 -10.06
C ALA A 131 -11.26 29.19 -8.99
N TYR A 132 -11.15 29.94 -7.90
CA TYR A 132 -12.18 30.01 -6.86
C TYR A 132 -13.45 30.66 -7.38
N GLU A 133 -13.37 31.77 -8.12
CA GLU A 133 -14.54 32.42 -8.72
C GLU A 133 -15.22 31.53 -9.78
N THR A 134 -14.45 30.83 -10.62
CA THR A 134 -15.00 29.89 -11.60
C THR A 134 -15.61 28.65 -10.95
N SER A 135 -15.00 28.11 -9.90
CA SER A 135 -15.60 27.00 -9.13
C SER A 135 -16.82 27.44 -8.31
N ALA A 136 -16.83 28.64 -7.75
CA ALA A 136 -17.99 29.22 -7.09
C ALA A 136 -19.13 29.48 -8.09
N ALA A 137 -18.82 29.93 -9.31
CA ALA A 137 -19.80 30.07 -10.39
C ALA A 137 -20.33 28.71 -10.89
N GLN A 138 -19.51 27.65 -10.88
CA GLN A 138 -19.96 26.28 -11.15
C GLN A 138 -20.83 25.73 -10.01
N GLN A 139 -20.45 25.96 -8.75
CA GLN A 139 -21.25 25.55 -7.59
C GLN A 139 -22.61 26.26 -7.57
N GLN A 140 -22.67 27.56 -7.87
CA GLN A 140 -23.95 28.27 -7.99
C GLN A 140 -24.84 27.71 -9.12
N LYS A 141 -24.26 27.11 -10.15
CA LYS A 141 -25.02 26.41 -11.20
C LYS A 141 -25.54 25.04 -10.73
N GLU A 142 -24.86 24.37 -9.80
CA GLU A 142 -25.30 23.13 -9.15
C GLU A 142 -26.24 23.35 -7.95
N THR A 143 -26.24 24.54 -7.33
CA THR A 143 -27.07 24.84 -6.13
C THR A 143 -28.56 25.06 -6.44
N THR A 144 -29.02 24.79 -7.67
CA THR A 144 -30.45 24.86 -8.05
C THR A 144 -31.08 23.51 -8.38
N LEU A 145 -30.40 22.40 -8.09
CA LEU A 145 -31.01 21.07 -8.19
C LEU A 145 -31.32 20.51 -6.79
N PRO A 146 -32.59 20.18 -6.50
CA PRO A 146 -33.03 19.77 -5.16
C PRO A 146 -32.28 18.50 -4.70
N GLU A 147 -31.87 18.46 -3.43
CA GLU A 147 -31.12 17.38 -2.76
C GLU A 147 -31.69 15.96 -3.02
N ASP A 148 -32.98 15.87 -3.33
CA ASP A 148 -33.70 14.64 -3.67
C ASP A 148 -33.13 13.95 -4.95
N LEU A 149 -32.62 14.72 -5.92
CA LEU A 149 -32.04 14.19 -7.16
C LEU A 149 -30.66 13.57 -6.94
N MET A 150 -29.84 14.12 -6.04
CA MET A 150 -28.52 13.58 -5.70
C MET A 150 -28.65 12.21 -5.02
N LEU A 151 -29.58 12.08 -4.06
CA LEU A 151 -29.88 10.80 -3.41
C LEU A 151 -30.39 9.77 -4.43
N THR A 152 -31.23 10.20 -5.38
CA THR A 152 -31.75 9.34 -6.45
C THR A 152 -30.63 8.87 -7.39
N GLN A 153 -29.65 9.72 -7.70
CA GLN A 153 -28.50 9.36 -8.53
C GLN A 153 -27.61 8.31 -7.85
N TYR A 154 -27.27 8.53 -6.57
CA TYR A 154 -26.52 7.55 -5.80
C TYR A 154 -27.26 6.21 -5.66
N TYR A 155 -28.57 6.25 -5.42
CA TYR A 155 -29.39 5.04 -5.36
C TYR A 155 -29.37 4.27 -6.68
N LYS A 156 -29.49 4.96 -7.82
CA LYS A 156 -29.40 4.35 -9.15
C LYS A 156 -28.02 3.74 -9.41
N GLU A 157 -26.95 4.41 -8.99
CA GLU A 157 -25.59 3.88 -9.12
C GLU A 157 -25.38 2.62 -8.27
N ILE A 158 -25.90 2.61 -7.04
CA ILE A 158 -25.89 1.42 -6.17
C ILE A 158 -26.62 0.25 -6.84
N LEU A 159 -27.81 0.49 -7.41
CA LEU A 159 -28.57 -0.57 -8.11
C LEU A 159 -27.81 -1.14 -9.31
N LEU A 160 -27.18 -0.28 -10.12
CA LEU A 160 -26.35 -0.73 -11.25
C LEU A 160 -25.16 -1.55 -10.78
N LYS A 161 -24.53 -1.16 -9.66
CA LYS A 161 -23.42 -1.92 -9.07
C LYS A 161 -23.88 -3.27 -8.51
N MET A 162 -25.08 -3.34 -7.94
CA MET A 162 -25.67 -4.61 -7.51
C MET A 162 -25.92 -5.55 -8.69
N GLU A 163 -26.49 -5.05 -9.79
CA GLU A 163 -26.70 -5.84 -11.01
C GLU A 163 -25.36 -6.33 -11.61
N GLU A 164 -24.34 -5.47 -11.63
CA GLU A 164 -22.99 -5.83 -12.08
C GLU A 164 -22.39 -6.97 -11.23
N MET A 165 -22.58 -6.92 -9.91
CA MET A 165 -22.14 -7.97 -8.98
C MET A 165 -22.89 -9.28 -9.19
N GLU A 166 -24.21 -9.24 -9.34
CA GLU A 166 -25.03 -10.44 -9.60
C GLU A 166 -24.62 -11.12 -10.90
N LYS A 167 -24.38 -10.34 -11.96
CA LYS A 167 -23.90 -10.87 -13.24
C LYS A 167 -22.55 -11.58 -13.11
N LYS A 168 -21.59 -10.96 -12.40
CA LYS A 168 -20.27 -11.57 -12.15
C LYS A 168 -20.38 -12.82 -11.29
N GLN A 169 -21.31 -12.85 -10.34
CA GLN A 169 -21.54 -14.02 -9.50
C GLN A 169 -22.09 -15.20 -10.32
N GLU A 170 -23.04 -14.97 -11.23
CA GLU A 170 -23.56 -16.02 -12.11
C GLU A 170 -22.50 -16.49 -13.11
N GLU A 171 -21.68 -15.59 -13.65
CA GLU A 171 -20.56 -15.93 -14.53
C GLU A 171 -19.56 -16.86 -13.82
N LEU A 172 -19.13 -16.51 -12.60
CA LEU A 172 -18.27 -17.36 -11.78
C LEU A 172 -18.91 -18.72 -11.48
N ARG A 173 -20.23 -18.74 -11.20
CA ARG A 173 -20.97 -19.98 -10.94
C ARG A 173 -20.98 -20.90 -12.16
N LEU A 174 -21.15 -20.35 -13.36
CA LEU A 174 -21.09 -21.10 -14.62
C LEU A 174 -19.67 -21.60 -14.90
N GLU A 175 -18.65 -20.79 -14.65
CA GLU A 175 -17.25 -21.17 -14.82
C GLU A 175 -16.87 -22.31 -13.87
N LEU A 176 -17.28 -22.26 -12.60
CA LEU A 176 -17.09 -23.35 -11.64
C LEU A 176 -17.79 -24.63 -12.09
N ARG A 177 -19.01 -24.53 -12.63
CA ARG A 177 -19.72 -25.70 -13.17
C ARG A 177 -18.98 -26.29 -14.38
N LYS A 178 -18.47 -25.44 -15.28
CA LYS A 178 -17.68 -25.85 -16.44
C LYS A 178 -16.39 -26.54 -16.01
N MET A 179 -15.65 -25.94 -15.08
CA MET A 179 -14.42 -26.49 -14.53
C MET A 179 -14.67 -27.86 -13.87
N ASN A 180 -15.75 -27.99 -13.08
CA ASN A 180 -16.11 -29.26 -12.45
C ASN A 180 -16.45 -30.34 -13.51
N PHE A 181 -17.15 -29.96 -14.58
CA PHE A 181 -17.39 -30.87 -15.69
C PHE A 181 -16.09 -31.31 -16.38
N GLU A 182 -15.17 -30.39 -16.66
CA GLU A 182 -13.86 -30.69 -17.23
C GLU A 182 -13.04 -31.63 -16.32
N ILE A 183 -13.02 -31.37 -15.01
CA ILE A 183 -12.36 -32.23 -14.02
C ILE A 183 -12.96 -33.64 -14.05
N GLN A 184 -14.30 -33.77 -14.05
CA GLN A 184 -14.97 -35.06 -14.12
C GLN A 184 -14.69 -35.78 -15.44
N MET A 185 -14.67 -35.06 -16.56
CA MET A 185 -14.35 -35.59 -17.88
C MET A 185 -12.91 -36.11 -17.94
N ILE A 186 -11.93 -35.32 -17.48
CA ILE A 186 -10.52 -35.73 -17.38
C ILE A 186 -10.40 -36.97 -16.49
N GLY A 187 -11.05 -36.98 -15.33
CA GLY A 187 -11.05 -38.12 -14.43
C GLY A 187 -11.67 -39.39 -15.04
N ALA A 188 -12.71 -39.24 -15.86
CA ALA A 188 -13.33 -40.36 -16.59
C ALA A 188 -12.41 -40.91 -17.69
N ILE A 189 -11.74 -40.03 -18.45
CA ILE A 189 -10.77 -40.41 -19.49
C ILE A 189 -9.59 -41.16 -18.85
N GLN A 190 -9.02 -40.63 -17.76
CA GLN A 190 -7.92 -41.29 -17.03
C GLN A 190 -8.32 -42.69 -16.53
N LYS A 191 -9.51 -42.83 -15.94
CA LYS A 191 -10.03 -44.14 -15.50
C LYS A 191 -10.23 -45.11 -16.68
N GLN A 192 -10.60 -44.62 -17.86
CA GLN A 192 -10.77 -45.47 -19.03
C GLN A 192 -9.42 -45.92 -19.61
N GLU A 193 -8.40 -45.04 -19.61
CA GLU A 193 -7.04 -45.39 -19.98
C GLU A 193 -6.41 -46.39 -19.01
N GLU A 194 -6.63 -46.25 -17.70
CA GLU A 194 -6.19 -47.23 -16.71
C GLU A 194 -6.81 -48.61 -16.94
N LYS A 195 -8.10 -48.66 -17.29
CA LYS A 195 -8.80 -49.91 -17.64
C LYS A 195 -8.31 -50.51 -18.96
N LYS A 196 -7.90 -49.69 -19.93
CA LYS A 196 -7.28 -50.16 -21.19
C LYS A 196 -5.84 -50.64 -20.99
N LYS A 197 -5.08 -50.00 -20.09
CA LYS A 197 -3.72 -50.43 -19.70
C LYS A 197 -3.74 -51.70 -18.85
N LYS A 198 -4.78 -51.90 -18.03
CA LYS A 198 -5.07 -53.16 -17.32
C LYS A 198 -5.85 -54.12 -18.21
N GLY A 199 -5.25 -54.52 -19.34
CA GLY A 199 -5.84 -55.44 -20.31
C GLY A 199 -6.50 -56.66 -19.66
N PHE A 200 -7.74 -56.89 -20.09
CA PHE A 200 -8.57 -58.09 -19.91
C PHE A 200 -7.76 -59.39 -19.82
N SER A 201 -7.77 -60.03 -18.64
CA SER A 201 -7.51 -61.46 -18.48
C SER A 201 -8.83 -62.14 -18.16
N TRP A 202 -9.40 -62.87 -19.13
CA TRP A 202 -10.54 -63.76 -18.88
C TRP A 202 -10.00 -65.12 -18.43
N PRO A 203 -10.37 -65.63 -17.23
CA PRO A 203 -10.16 -67.02 -16.87
C PRO A 203 -11.40 -67.81 -17.29
N LEU A 204 -11.65 -67.91 -18.60
CA LEU A 204 -12.58 -68.90 -19.15
C LEU A 204 -11.72 -70.00 -19.76
N PHE A 205 -11.88 -71.23 -19.26
CA PHE A 205 -11.10 -72.46 -19.53
C PHE A 205 -10.04 -72.83 -18.48
N GLY A 206 -10.51 -73.16 -17.28
CA GLY A 206 -9.81 -74.03 -16.33
C GLY A 206 -10.74 -75.17 -15.95
N PHE A 207 -10.68 -76.27 -16.69
CA PHE A 207 -11.48 -77.47 -16.46
C PHE A 207 -11.38 -77.95 -15.01
N SER A 208 -12.55 -78.16 -14.39
CA SER A 208 -12.69 -78.86 -13.12
C SER A 208 -12.27 -80.31 -13.28
N SER A 209 -11.21 -80.74 -12.59
CA SER A 209 -11.00 -82.15 -12.27
C SER A 209 -10.90 -82.30 -10.75
N LYS A 210 -12.03 -82.65 -10.14
CA LYS A 210 -12.09 -83.10 -8.74
C LYS A 210 -11.36 -84.44 -8.64
N ALA A 211 -10.09 -84.42 -8.26
CA ALA A 211 -9.36 -85.61 -7.85
C ALA A 211 -9.79 -86.02 -6.43
N LYS A 212 -10.71 -86.98 -6.39
CA LYS A 212 -11.20 -87.69 -5.21
C LYS A 212 -10.13 -88.70 -4.77
N ARG A 213 -9.51 -88.53 -3.60
CA ARG A 213 -8.81 -89.62 -2.89
C ARG A 213 -8.74 -89.35 -1.38
N LYS A 214 -9.71 -89.90 -0.65
CA LYS A 214 -9.57 -90.29 0.76
C LYS A 214 -10.16 -91.69 0.92
N ARG A 215 -9.28 -92.64 1.25
CA ARG A 215 -9.46 -94.01 1.82
C ARG A 215 -8.04 -94.60 1.84
N ALA A 216 -7.51 -95.25 2.86
CA ALA A 216 -7.94 -95.68 4.19
C ALA A 216 -6.63 -95.84 5.04
N GLN A 217 -6.65 -95.66 6.37
CA GLN A 217 -6.34 -96.69 7.39
C GLN A 217 -5.34 -97.77 6.92
N THR A 218 -4.21 -97.99 7.58
CA THR A 218 -4.02 -98.40 8.99
C THR A 218 -2.55 -98.23 9.38
#